data_AF-A0A970H2M6-F1
#
_entry.id   AF-A0A970H2M6-F1
#
_cell.length_a   1.000
_cell.length_b   1.000
_cell.length_c   1.000
_cell.angle_alpha   90.00
_cell.angle_beta   90.00
_cell.angle_gamma   90.00
#
_symmetry.space_group_name_H-M   'P 1'
#
loop_
_entity.id
_entity.type
_entity.pdbx_description
1 polymer ?
#
loop_
_entity_poly.entity_id
_entity_poly.type
_entity_poly.pdbx_seq_one_letter_code
_entity_poly.pdbx_strand_id
1 'polypeptide(L)'
;MMKKAGIDTRRIIMLVVIAILIIIIGFLVYLYYFGDNVPWLAKKDPDATPSITETPEPTATEEPAPTPYPVNKEGNTIKERFPVPDGYERVPVEPGSFAEFLRNHPLKNYGVPAYTYEGIINEEASIIGVFNQDITPRDLQQCADAIMRLWGEYLYAREEYSRISFNFLNGFVCDYVSWASGKRVKVNGNEVTWVETDAGEDYSYETFRKYLDMVHAYANTTSLQMQMTPVQVNQLSIGDVFIMTAQQMNNAYGHAAIIVDMAVQKETGEKIFLVAEGNMPATETYIVLNDDEMMGAWHKLNENFEFVKKDWVCPAQFIRRFG
;
A
#
# COMPACT_ATOMS: atom_id res chain seq x y z
N MET A 1 25.66 50.61 -34.83
CA MET A 1 25.09 49.90 -36.00
C MET A 1 25.43 48.42 -35.90
N MET A 2 24.45 47.55 -35.65
CA MET A 2 24.51 46.11 -35.91
C MET A 2 23.07 45.65 -36.17
N LYS A 3 22.72 45.41 -37.43
CA LYS A 3 21.40 44.89 -37.83
C LYS A 3 21.37 43.39 -37.47
N LYS A 4 20.44 42.98 -36.60
CA LYS A 4 20.12 41.56 -36.40
C LYS A 4 19.52 41.01 -37.70
N ALA A 5 20.14 39.98 -38.27
CA ALA A 5 19.61 39.23 -39.40
C ALA A 5 18.37 38.44 -38.94
N GLY A 6 17.21 38.73 -39.53
CA GLY A 6 15.99 37.96 -39.32
C GLY A 6 16.11 36.59 -39.97
N ILE A 7 15.74 35.55 -39.24
CA ILE A 7 15.68 34.17 -39.74
C ILE A 7 14.56 34.09 -40.79
N ASP A 8 14.88 33.61 -41.99
CA ASP A 8 13.94 33.48 -43.10
C ASP A 8 13.07 32.24 -42.91
N THR A 9 11.88 32.44 -42.33
CA THR A 9 10.89 31.39 -42.06
C THR A 9 10.50 30.59 -43.31
N ARG A 10 10.57 31.18 -44.52
CA ARG A 10 10.26 30.45 -45.76
C ARG A 10 11.32 29.43 -46.11
N ARG A 11 12.60 29.71 -45.85
CA ARG A 11 13.69 28.74 -46.02
C ARG A 11 13.57 27.57 -45.07
N ILE A 12 13.16 27.81 -43.82
CA ILE A 12 12.95 26.73 -42.84
C ILE A 12 11.81 25.80 -43.28
N ILE A 13 10.66 26.36 -43.68
CA ILE A 13 9.51 25.57 -44.15
C ILE A 13 9.90 24.74 -45.38
N MET A 14 10.63 25.33 -46.33
CA MET A 14 11.10 24.63 -47.52
C MET A 14 12.03 23.45 -47.18
N LEU A 15 12.95 23.63 -46.23
CA LEU A 15 13.85 22.56 -45.79
C LEU A 15 13.09 21.41 -45.09
N VAL A 16 12.08 21.74 -44.29
CA VAL A 16 11.22 20.72 -43.66
C VAL A 16 10.43 19.93 -44.69
N VAL A 17 9.86 20.59 -45.71
CA VAL A 17 9.13 19.92 -46.79
C VAL A 17 10.04 19.00 -47.60
N ILE A 18 11.26 19.44 -47.91
CA ILE A 18 12.26 18.62 -48.60
C ILE A 18 12.64 17.39 -47.76
N ALA A 19 12.86 17.56 -46.45
CA ALA A 19 13.16 16.45 -45.56
C ALA A 19 12.03 15.41 -45.50
N ILE A 20 10.76 15.86 -45.43
CA ILE A 20 9.59 14.98 -45.45
C ILE A 20 9.51 14.21 -46.77
N LEU A 21 9.73 14.87 -47.91
CA LEU A 21 9.72 14.23 -49.23
C LEU A 21 10.81 13.16 -49.35
N ILE A 22 12.01 13.42 -48.83
CA ILE A 22 13.10 12.43 -48.81
C ILE A 22 12.72 11.20 -47.98
N ILE A 23 12.09 11.38 -46.82
CA ILE A 23 11.63 10.28 -45.97
C ILE A 23 10.55 9.46 -46.70
N ILE A 24 9.58 10.12 -47.34
CA ILE A 24 8.51 9.44 -48.08
C ILE A 24 9.08 8.64 -49.25
N ILE A 25 9.99 9.22 -50.03
CA ILE A 25 10.64 8.53 -51.16
C ILE A 25 11.46 7.35 -50.64
N GLY A 26 12.22 7.51 -49.56
CA GLY A 26 12.97 6.42 -48.92
C GLY A 26 12.07 5.27 -48.47
N PHE A 27 10.91 5.59 -47.89
CA PHE A 27 9.92 4.59 -47.50
C PHE A 27 9.29 3.87 -48.70
N LEU A 28 8.97 4.60 -49.78
CA LEU A 28 8.45 3.99 -51.01
C LEU A 28 9.48 3.09 -51.70
N VAL A 29 10.75 3.49 -51.72
CA VAL A 29 11.85 2.65 -52.22
C VAL A 29 12.02 1.42 -51.35
N TYR A 30 11.96 1.55 -50.02
CA TYR A 30 11.99 0.42 -49.11
C TYR A 30 10.85 -0.57 -49.38
N LEU A 31 9.61 -0.08 -49.54
CA LEU A 31 8.47 -0.94 -49.88
C LEU A 31 8.63 -1.60 -51.26
N TYR A 32 9.23 -0.93 -52.23
CA TYR A 32 9.48 -1.51 -53.55
C TYR A 32 10.47 -2.68 -53.52
N TYR A 33 11.53 -2.58 -52.70
CA TYR A 33 12.57 -3.62 -52.63
C TYR A 33 12.32 -4.69 -51.55
N PHE A 34 11.59 -4.35 -50.49
CA PHE A 34 11.42 -5.22 -49.31
C PHE A 34 9.95 -5.49 -48.95
N GLY A 35 9.00 -5.02 -49.76
CA GLY A 35 7.55 -5.18 -49.51
C GLY A 35 7.09 -6.64 -49.39
N ASP A 36 7.79 -7.58 -50.05
CA ASP A 36 7.48 -9.01 -49.97
C ASP A 36 7.77 -9.63 -48.59
N ASN A 37 8.60 -8.97 -47.77
CA ASN A 37 8.91 -9.37 -46.39
C ASN A 37 8.04 -8.65 -45.34
N VAL A 38 7.08 -7.83 -45.78
CA VAL A 38 6.16 -7.11 -44.90
C VAL A 38 4.90 -7.98 -44.72
N PRO A 39 4.60 -8.48 -43.50
CA PRO A 39 3.58 -9.52 -43.28
C PRO A 39 2.17 -9.16 -43.75
N TRP A 40 1.85 -7.87 -43.88
CA TRP A 40 0.53 -7.38 -44.33
C TRP A 40 0.48 -6.98 -45.82
N LEU A 41 1.58 -7.08 -46.56
CA LEU A 41 1.64 -6.83 -48.02
C LEU A 41 1.84 -8.10 -48.85
N ALA A 42 2.15 -9.24 -48.22
CA ALA A 42 2.24 -10.52 -48.89
C ALA A 42 0.88 -10.89 -49.54
N LYS A 43 0.86 -11.00 -50.88
CA LYS A 43 -0.31 -11.46 -51.62
C LYS A 43 -0.62 -12.91 -51.23
N LYS A 44 -1.81 -13.15 -50.68
CA LYS A 44 -2.33 -14.50 -50.47
C LYS A 44 -2.68 -15.12 -51.82
N ASP A 45 -2.12 -16.28 -52.10
CA ASP A 45 -2.43 -17.11 -53.26
C ASP A 45 -3.84 -17.73 -53.09
N PRO A 46 -4.81 -17.51 -54.00
CA PRO A 46 -6.16 -18.03 -53.83
C PRO A 46 -6.32 -19.54 -54.14
N ASP A 47 -5.28 -20.23 -54.61
CA ASP A 47 -5.37 -21.64 -55.05
C ASP A 47 -4.48 -22.64 -54.26
N ALA A 48 -3.95 -22.22 -53.10
CA ALA A 48 -3.19 -23.13 -52.25
C ALA A 48 -4.11 -24.17 -51.56
N THR A 49 -4.25 -25.33 -52.20
CA THR A 49 -4.87 -26.52 -51.60
C THR A 49 -3.97 -27.04 -50.47
N PRO A 50 -4.48 -27.27 -49.24
CA PRO A 50 -3.64 -27.74 -48.15
C PRO A 50 -3.24 -29.20 -48.36
N SER A 51 -1.95 -29.43 -48.54
CA SER A 51 -1.35 -30.76 -48.41
C SER A 51 -1.57 -31.24 -46.97
N ILE A 52 -2.17 -32.42 -46.82
CA ILE A 52 -2.30 -33.11 -45.54
C ILE A 52 -0.91 -33.57 -45.13
N THR A 53 -0.23 -32.75 -44.33
CA THR A 53 0.93 -33.16 -43.55
C THR A 53 0.38 -33.84 -42.30
N GLU A 54 0.85 -35.06 -42.04
CA GLU A 54 0.50 -35.82 -40.84
C GLU A 54 0.65 -34.95 -39.58
N THR A 55 -0.42 -34.92 -38.79
CA THR A 55 -0.47 -34.22 -37.51
C THR A 55 0.59 -34.82 -36.58
N PRO A 56 1.60 -34.07 -36.13
CA PRO A 56 2.39 -34.52 -34.98
C PRO A 56 1.43 -34.63 -33.78
N GLU A 57 1.55 -35.71 -33.02
CA GLU A 57 0.85 -35.88 -31.73
C GLU A 57 0.90 -34.57 -30.92
N PRO A 58 -0.18 -34.20 -30.21
CA PRO A 58 -0.17 -33.01 -29.38
C PRO A 58 0.88 -33.22 -28.29
N THR A 59 2.04 -32.60 -28.50
CA THR A 59 3.05 -32.39 -27.48
C THR A 59 2.35 -31.79 -26.26
N ALA A 60 2.66 -32.34 -25.10
CA ALA A 60 2.15 -31.94 -23.80
C ALA A 60 1.89 -30.43 -23.75
N THR A 61 0.63 -30.07 -23.46
CA THR A 61 0.21 -28.72 -23.17
C THR A 61 1.21 -28.16 -22.15
N GLU A 62 2.04 -27.20 -22.54
CA GLU A 62 2.75 -26.39 -21.56
C GLU A 62 1.66 -25.87 -20.62
N GLU A 63 1.75 -26.24 -19.34
CA GLU A 63 0.88 -25.64 -18.33
C GLU A 63 0.93 -24.13 -18.51
N PRO A 64 -0.22 -23.43 -18.57
CA PRO A 64 -0.21 -21.99 -18.68
C PRO A 64 0.67 -21.45 -17.56
N ALA A 65 1.59 -20.54 -17.92
CA ALA A 65 2.48 -19.91 -16.96
C ALA A 65 1.66 -19.47 -15.73
N PRO A 66 2.13 -19.77 -14.53
CA PRO A 66 1.34 -19.56 -13.33
C PRO A 66 1.01 -18.06 -13.22
N THR A 67 -0.27 -17.74 -13.09
CA THR A 67 -0.76 -16.36 -13.03
C THR A 67 -0.69 -15.84 -11.60
N PRO A 68 -0.44 -14.53 -11.38
CA PRO A 68 -0.48 -13.93 -10.05
C PRO A 68 -1.75 -14.29 -9.30
N TYR A 69 -1.65 -14.42 -7.97
CA TYR A 69 -2.76 -14.85 -7.14
C TYR A 69 -4.01 -13.96 -7.36
N PRO A 70 -5.20 -14.53 -7.62
CA PRO A 70 -6.36 -13.77 -8.05
C PRO A 70 -6.84 -12.76 -7.00
N VAL A 71 -7.24 -11.58 -7.49
CA VAL A 71 -7.91 -10.53 -6.70
C VAL A 71 -9.36 -10.42 -7.16
N ASN A 72 -10.27 -10.38 -6.19
CA ASN A 72 -11.69 -10.14 -6.46
C ASN A 72 -11.96 -8.63 -6.62
N LYS A 73 -12.07 -8.16 -7.87
CA LYS A 73 -12.26 -6.74 -8.21
C LYS A 73 -13.61 -6.15 -7.77
N GLU A 74 -14.57 -6.96 -7.35
CA GLU A 74 -15.86 -6.50 -6.83
C GLU A 74 -15.91 -6.42 -5.29
N GLY A 75 -14.97 -7.05 -4.58
CA GLY A 75 -14.97 -7.10 -3.10
C GLY A 75 -14.52 -5.79 -2.46
N ASN A 76 -15.30 -5.19 -1.55
CA ASN A 76 -14.99 -3.87 -1.00
C ASN A 76 -14.54 -3.89 0.47
N THR A 77 -14.15 -5.06 0.95
CA THR A 77 -13.46 -5.27 2.23
C THR A 77 -12.20 -6.09 2.00
N ILE A 78 -11.27 -6.12 2.97
CA ILE A 78 -10.06 -6.93 2.88
C ILE A 78 -10.40 -8.41 2.62
N LYS A 79 -11.31 -8.98 3.42
CA LYS A 79 -11.78 -10.37 3.26
C LYS A 79 -12.36 -10.66 1.86
N GLU A 80 -13.12 -9.75 1.29
CA GLU A 80 -13.76 -9.97 -0.01
C GLU A 80 -12.78 -9.79 -1.16
N ARG A 81 -11.89 -8.78 -1.10
CA ARG A 81 -10.93 -8.41 -2.14
C ARG A 81 -9.84 -9.46 -2.32
N PHE A 82 -9.36 -10.03 -1.22
CA PHE A 82 -8.19 -10.91 -1.20
C PHE A 82 -8.59 -12.34 -0.79
N PRO A 83 -8.94 -13.23 -1.75
CA PRO A 83 -9.21 -14.63 -1.43
C PRO A 83 -7.98 -15.33 -0.85
N VAL A 84 -8.15 -16.48 -0.18
CA VAL A 84 -7.02 -17.24 0.39
C VAL A 84 -6.48 -18.26 -0.63
N PRO A 85 -5.16 -18.45 -0.73
CA PRO A 85 -4.55 -19.41 -1.63
C PRO A 85 -5.08 -20.84 -1.50
N ASP A 86 -4.96 -21.61 -2.57
CA ASP A 86 -5.40 -23.00 -2.57
C ASP A 86 -4.69 -23.79 -1.45
N GLY A 87 -5.45 -24.64 -0.76
CA GLY A 87 -4.99 -25.35 0.43
C GLY A 87 -5.03 -24.54 1.73
N TYR A 88 -5.26 -23.23 1.68
CA TYR A 88 -5.41 -22.39 2.86
C TYR A 88 -6.86 -22.22 3.30
N GLU A 89 -7.04 -21.95 4.59
CA GLU A 89 -8.27 -21.47 5.18
C GLU A 89 -8.02 -20.25 6.06
N ARG A 90 -8.95 -19.30 6.08
CA ARG A 90 -8.83 -18.14 6.97
C ARG A 90 -8.85 -18.58 8.41
N VAL A 91 -7.97 -17.99 9.21
CA VAL A 91 -7.97 -18.21 10.66
C VAL A 91 -9.26 -17.61 11.26
N PRO A 92 -9.96 -18.31 12.17
CA PRO A 92 -11.14 -17.76 12.84
C PRO A 92 -10.83 -16.44 13.57
N VAL A 93 -11.79 -15.52 13.58
CA VAL A 93 -11.69 -14.27 14.34
C VAL A 93 -12.90 -14.13 15.24
N GLU A 94 -12.67 -13.63 16.45
CA GLU A 94 -13.74 -13.42 17.42
C GLU A 94 -14.63 -12.24 16.98
N PRO A 95 -15.96 -12.36 17.05
CA PRO A 95 -16.87 -11.27 16.75
C PRO A 95 -16.61 -10.04 17.63
N GLY A 96 -16.62 -8.86 17.01
CA GLY A 96 -16.35 -7.58 17.64
C GLY A 96 -14.88 -7.34 18.00
N SER A 97 -13.95 -8.25 17.67
CA SER A 97 -12.52 -8.07 17.92
C SER A 97 -11.85 -7.12 16.94
N PHE A 98 -10.65 -6.63 17.29
CA PHE A 98 -9.83 -5.83 16.38
C PHE A 98 -9.44 -6.61 15.12
N ALA A 99 -9.25 -7.93 15.24
CA ALA A 99 -8.99 -8.79 14.10
C ALA A 99 -10.17 -8.85 13.11
N GLU A 100 -11.40 -8.92 13.61
CA GLU A 100 -12.59 -8.84 12.77
C GLU A 100 -12.75 -7.45 12.12
N PHE A 101 -12.49 -6.38 12.88
CA PHE A 101 -12.52 -5.01 12.38
C PHE A 101 -11.55 -4.81 11.22
N LEU A 102 -10.29 -5.24 11.36
CA LEU A 102 -9.28 -5.14 10.31
C LEU A 102 -9.68 -5.96 9.07
N ARG A 103 -10.02 -7.24 9.25
CA ARG A 103 -10.40 -8.15 8.16
C ARG A 103 -11.58 -7.63 7.34
N ASN A 104 -12.51 -6.92 7.96
CA ASN A 104 -13.70 -6.38 7.29
C ASN A 104 -13.58 -4.88 7.02
N HIS A 105 -12.40 -4.28 7.18
CA HIS A 105 -12.21 -2.86 6.95
C HIS A 105 -12.57 -2.51 5.51
N PRO A 106 -13.39 -1.46 5.27
CA PRO A 106 -13.74 -1.02 3.94
C PRO A 106 -12.52 -0.59 3.11
N LEU A 107 -12.49 -1.00 1.86
CA LEU A 107 -11.51 -0.58 0.86
C LEU A 107 -12.17 0.36 -0.15
N LYS A 108 -11.35 1.17 -0.80
CA LYS A 108 -11.77 1.88 -2.02
C LYS A 108 -12.08 0.86 -3.11
N ASN A 109 -12.81 1.33 -4.12
CA ASN A 109 -13.04 0.55 -5.34
C ASN A 109 -11.70 0.11 -5.95
N TYR A 110 -11.70 -1.07 -6.57
CA TYR A 110 -10.50 -1.63 -7.19
C TYR A 110 -9.88 -0.64 -8.19
N GLY A 111 -8.55 -0.51 -8.15
CA GLY A 111 -7.80 0.31 -9.09
C GLY A 111 -7.74 1.79 -8.72
N VAL A 112 -8.39 2.22 -7.64
CA VAL A 112 -8.21 3.57 -7.10
C VAL A 112 -6.85 3.63 -6.39
N PRO A 113 -5.96 4.55 -6.77
CA PRO A 113 -4.65 4.66 -6.15
C PRO A 113 -4.73 5.26 -4.74
N ALA A 114 -3.66 5.05 -3.96
CA ALA A 114 -3.47 5.79 -2.72
C ALA A 114 -2.91 7.18 -3.03
N TYR A 115 -3.38 8.17 -2.28
CA TYR A 115 -2.91 9.54 -2.39
C TYR A 115 -2.09 9.94 -1.16
N THR A 116 -1.09 10.78 -1.37
CA THR A 116 -0.40 11.49 -0.28
C THR A 116 -1.31 12.56 0.32
N TYR A 117 -0.91 13.13 1.45
CA TYR A 117 -1.63 14.26 2.07
C TYR A 117 -1.75 15.49 1.16
N GLU A 118 -0.90 15.60 0.13
CA GLU A 118 -0.92 16.67 -0.89
C GLU A 118 -1.87 16.36 -2.06
N GLY A 119 -2.49 15.18 -2.07
CA GLY A 119 -3.34 14.71 -3.17
C GLY A 119 -2.56 14.18 -4.37
N ILE A 120 -1.28 13.83 -4.19
CA ILE A 120 -0.43 13.25 -5.23
C ILE A 120 -0.55 11.73 -5.17
N ILE A 121 -0.58 11.05 -6.32
CA ILE A 121 -0.61 9.58 -6.36
C ILE A 121 0.70 9.03 -5.76
N ASN A 122 0.58 8.07 -4.84
CA ASN A 122 1.72 7.27 -4.40
C ASN A 122 1.87 6.04 -5.31
N GLU A 123 2.86 6.06 -6.20
CA GLU A 123 3.11 4.96 -7.15
C GLU A 123 3.67 3.68 -6.49
N GLU A 124 4.20 3.78 -5.27
CA GLU A 124 4.67 2.62 -4.51
C GLU A 124 3.53 1.86 -3.85
N ALA A 125 2.40 2.53 -3.63
CA ALA A 125 1.22 1.99 -2.98
C ALA A 125 0.42 1.12 -3.94
N SER A 126 -0.08 0.00 -3.41
CA SER A 126 -0.89 -0.92 -4.19
C SER A 126 -2.26 -0.33 -4.54
N ILE A 127 -2.62 -0.35 -5.82
CA ILE A 127 -3.96 0.07 -6.30
C ILE A 127 -5.05 -0.98 -6.03
N ILE A 128 -4.69 -2.18 -5.56
CA ILE A 128 -5.64 -3.29 -5.36
C ILE A 128 -6.22 -3.33 -3.94
N GLY A 129 -5.72 -2.52 -3.01
CA GLY A 129 -6.19 -2.50 -1.63
C GLY A 129 -5.86 -1.20 -0.90
N VAL A 130 -6.48 -0.09 -1.28
CA VAL A 130 -6.39 1.17 -0.54
C VAL A 130 -7.54 1.25 0.46
N PHE A 131 -7.25 1.57 1.71
CA PHE A 131 -8.25 1.69 2.76
C PHE A 131 -9.19 2.86 2.45
N ASN A 132 -10.48 2.68 2.70
CA ASN A 132 -11.47 3.75 2.55
C ASN A 132 -11.51 4.60 3.83
N GLN A 133 -10.43 5.35 4.06
CA GLN A 133 -10.30 6.35 5.12
C GLN A 133 -9.74 7.62 4.50
N ASP A 134 -10.26 8.77 4.92
CA ASP A 134 -9.70 10.06 4.57
C ASP A 134 -8.28 10.21 5.14
N ILE A 135 -7.46 11.08 4.57
CA ILE A 135 -6.18 11.49 5.16
C ILE A 135 -6.26 12.96 5.55
N THR A 136 -5.70 13.32 6.70
CA THR A 136 -5.56 14.73 7.08
C THR A 136 -4.70 15.44 6.02
N PRO A 137 -5.04 16.66 5.56
CA PRO A 137 -4.25 17.41 4.56
C PRO A 137 -2.98 18.03 5.19
N ARG A 138 -2.27 17.24 5.98
CA ARG A 138 -1.02 17.55 6.68
C ARG A 138 -0.15 16.30 6.68
N ASP A 139 1.15 16.49 6.61
CA ASP A 139 2.13 15.40 6.70
C ASP A 139 2.23 14.86 8.14
N LEU A 140 1.18 14.16 8.59
CA LEU A 140 1.04 13.64 9.95
C LEU A 140 0.74 12.14 9.98
N GLN A 141 -0.12 11.64 9.09
CA GLN A 141 -0.51 10.21 9.12
C GLN A 141 0.54 9.34 8.39
N GLN A 142 1.72 9.18 8.99
CA GLN A 142 2.79 8.32 8.50
C GLN A 142 2.55 6.85 8.91
N CYS A 143 3.54 5.97 8.71
CA CYS A 143 3.38 4.52 8.90
C CYS A 143 2.83 4.12 10.28
N ALA A 144 3.42 4.63 11.37
CA ALA A 144 2.97 4.35 12.74
C ALA A 144 1.60 4.99 13.04
N ASP A 145 1.36 6.18 12.49
CA ASP A 145 0.13 6.95 12.70
C ASP A 145 -1.08 6.30 12.03
N ALA A 146 -0.89 5.69 10.85
CA ALA A 146 -1.91 4.89 10.19
C ALA A 146 -2.38 3.73 11.09
N ILE A 147 -1.44 3.09 11.80
CA ILE A 147 -1.71 1.99 12.71
C ILE A 147 -2.39 2.49 14.00
N MET A 148 -1.91 3.59 14.58
CA MET A 148 -2.56 4.25 15.71
C MET A 148 -4.01 4.64 15.37
N ARG A 149 -4.23 5.14 14.15
CA ARG A 149 -5.56 5.46 13.68
C ARG A 149 -6.44 4.22 13.56
N LEU A 150 -5.99 3.14 12.93
CA LEU A 150 -6.78 1.90 12.85
C LEU A 150 -7.23 1.40 14.23
N TRP A 151 -6.33 1.42 15.22
CA TRP A 151 -6.65 1.06 16.60
C TRP A 151 -7.64 2.04 17.25
N GLY A 152 -7.40 3.33 17.09
CA GLY A 152 -8.28 4.38 17.62
C GLY A 152 -9.70 4.31 17.04
N GLU A 153 -9.83 4.11 15.73
CA GLU A 153 -11.12 3.99 15.02
C GLU A 153 -11.91 2.78 15.51
N TYR A 154 -11.24 1.63 15.70
CA TYR A 154 -11.85 0.43 16.26
C TYR A 154 -12.43 0.68 17.65
N LEU A 155 -11.66 1.31 18.54
CA LEU A 155 -12.11 1.63 19.90
C LEU A 155 -13.20 2.72 19.91
N TYR A 156 -13.07 3.73 19.05
CA TYR A 156 -14.02 4.83 18.93
C TYR A 156 -15.38 4.33 18.47
N ALA A 157 -15.42 3.46 17.45
CA ALA A 157 -16.65 2.85 16.93
C ALA A 157 -17.37 1.97 17.97
N ARG A 158 -16.66 1.55 19.02
CA ARG A 158 -17.18 0.77 20.15
C ARG A 158 -17.46 1.62 21.40
N GLU A 159 -17.28 2.94 21.30
CA GLU A 159 -17.41 3.89 22.41
C GLU A 159 -16.49 3.56 23.61
N GLU A 160 -15.41 2.81 23.38
CA GLU A 160 -14.43 2.42 24.40
C GLU A 160 -13.39 3.54 24.60
N TYR A 161 -13.86 4.78 24.78
CA TYR A 161 -13.03 5.99 24.75
C TYR A 161 -11.89 5.99 25.76
N SER A 162 -12.09 5.38 26.94
CA SER A 162 -11.05 5.28 27.98
C SER A 162 -9.85 4.42 27.57
N ARG A 163 -9.98 3.60 26.52
CA ARG A 163 -8.89 2.79 25.96
C ARG A 163 -8.12 3.51 24.86
N ILE A 164 -8.64 4.61 24.34
CA ILE A 164 -7.97 5.41 23.31
C ILE A 164 -6.93 6.28 24.02
N SER A 165 -5.68 5.82 23.97
CA SER A 165 -4.56 6.50 24.60
C SER A 165 -3.28 6.19 23.84
N PHE A 166 -2.48 7.22 23.57
CA PHE A 166 -1.21 7.10 22.86
C PHE A 166 -0.12 7.89 23.57
N ASN A 167 1.09 7.34 23.57
CA ASN A 167 2.25 7.99 24.15
C ASN A 167 2.94 8.89 23.13
N PHE A 168 3.26 10.11 23.53
CA PHE A 168 4.19 10.96 22.81
C PHE A 168 5.62 10.43 22.98
N LEU A 169 6.55 10.91 22.14
CA LEU A 169 7.96 10.51 22.20
C LEU A 169 8.61 10.78 23.55
N ASN A 170 8.23 11.86 24.24
CA ASN A 170 8.77 12.19 25.56
C ASN A 170 8.15 11.36 26.71
N GLY A 171 7.22 10.44 26.41
CA GLY A 171 6.53 9.61 27.39
C GLY A 171 5.23 10.20 27.95
N PHE A 172 4.79 11.38 27.51
CA PHE A 172 3.50 11.93 27.90
C PHE A 172 2.36 11.03 27.37
N VAL A 173 1.46 10.63 28.26
CA VAL A 173 0.27 9.85 27.93
C VAL A 173 -0.83 10.81 27.50
N CYS A 174 -1.14 10.83 26.22
CA CYS A 174 -2.23 11.64 25.66
C CYS A 174 -3.46 10.74 25.51
N ASP A 175 -4.35 10.71 26.50
CA ASP A 175 -5.60 9.95 26.44
C ASP A 175 -6.76 10.77 25.85
N TYR A 176 -7.67 10.08 25.14
CA TYR A 176 -8.79 10.73 24.46
C TYR A 176 -9.84 11.26 25.43
N VAL A 177 -10.02 10.64 26.60
CA VAL A 177 -11.01 11.10 27.60
C VAL A 177 -10.65 12.49 28.12
N SER A 178 -9.38 12.73 28.46
CA SER A 178 -8.88 14.05 28.85
C SER A 178 -9.06 15.08 27.73
N TRP A 179 -8.77 14.70 26.48
CA TRP A 179 -8.98 15.59 25.34
C TRP A 179 -10.45 15.93 25.10
N ALA A 180 -11.31 14.90 25.11
CA ALA A 180 -12.75 15.02 24.89
C ALA A 180 -13.43 15.78 26.02
N SER A 181 -12.91 15.75 27.26
CA SER A 181 -13.45 16.54 28.38
C SER A 181 -13.17 18.06 28.27
N GLY A 182 -12.52 18.52 27.19
CA GLY A 182 -12.21 19.93 26.97
C GLY A 182 -10.77 20.34 27.30
N LYS A 183 -9.92 19.43 27.80
CA LYS A 183 -8.50 19.75 28.04
C LYS A 183 -7.72 19.78 26.74
N ARG A 184 -6.64 20.54 26.70
CA ARG A 184 -5.71 20.56 25.57
C ARG A 184 -4.29 20.33 26.03
N VAL A 185 -3.46 19.87 25.11
CA VAL A 185 -2.04 19.63 25.35
C VAL A 185 -1.29 20.95 25.17
N LYS A 186 -0.48 21.32 26.17
CA LYS A 186 0.52 22.38 26.06
C LYS A 186 1.91 21.79 26.02
N VAL A 187 2.66 22.13 24.98
CA VAL A 187 4.04 21.68 24.78
C VAL A 187 5.00 22.84 25.00
N ASN A 188 5.97 22.68 25.89
CA ASN A 188 7.06 23.62 26.15
C ASN A 188 8.40 22.88 26.14
N GLY A 189 9.05 22.83 24.97
CA GLY A 189 10.23 21.98 24.78
C GLY A 189 9.87 20.51 24.99
N ASN A 190 10.54 19.85 25.93
CA ASN A 190 10.27 18.45 26.27
C ASN A 190 9.22 18.27 27.38
N GLU A 191 8.72 19.35 27.97
CA GLU A 191 7.66 19.31 28.97
C GLU A 191 6.29 19.39 28.29
N VAL A 192 5.44 18.41 28.56
CA VAL A 192 4.09 18.31 27.99
C VAL A 192 3.10 18.13 29.14
N THR A 193 2.07 18.97 29.15
CA THR A 193 1.07 19.00 30.22
C THR A 193 -0.34 19.18 29.66
N TRP A 194 -1.32 18.69 30.42
CA TRP A 194 -2.72 19.03 30.20
C TRP A 194 -2.99 20.44 30.73
N VAL A 195 -3.70 21.24 29.94
CA VAL A 195 -4.24 22.54 30.35
C VAL A 195 -5.75 22.54 30.23
N GLU A 196 -6.41 23.13 31.23
CA GLU A 196 -7.85 23.41 31.19
C GLU A 196 -8.11 24.52 30.16
N THR A 197 -9.23 24.41 29.46
CA THR A 197 -9.69 25.43 28.50
C THR A 197 -11.18 25.67 28.67
N ASP A 198 -11.72 26.71 28.01
CA ASP A 198 -13.17 26.97 28.00
C ASP A 198 -13.93 26.00 27.05
N ALA A 199 -13.24 25.04 26.42
CA ALA A 199 -13.91 24.01 25.62
C ALA A 199 -14.71 23.08 26.52
N GLY A 200 -15.97 22.81 26.15
CA GLY A 200 -16.80 21.82 26.82
C GLY A 200 -16.43 20.39 26.45
N GLU A 201 -17.12 19.44 27.09
CA GLU A 201 -17.05 18.03 26.75
C GLU A 201 -17.60 17.78 25.34
N ASP A 202 -16.83 17.06 24.51
CA ASP A 202 -17.18 16.74 23.13
C ASP A 202 -16.51 15.43 22.68
N TYR A 203 -17.32 14.37 22.57
CA TYR A 203 -16.93 13.06 22.04
C TYR A 203 -17.28 12.89 20.57
N SER A 204 -17.49 13.99 19.82
CA SER A 204 -17.74 13.91 18.39
C SER A 204 -16.54 13.36 17.61
N TYR A 205 -16.83 12.80 16.45
CA TYR A 205 -15.81 12.25 15.57
C TYR A 205 -14.84 13.34 15.09
N GLU A 206 -15.33 14.57 14.89
CA GLU A 206 -14.47 15.71 14.56
C GLU A 206 -13.43 15.97 15.67
N THR A 207 -13.85 15.92 16.93
CA THR A 207 -12.95 16.09 18.07
C THR A 207 -11.99 14.92 18.24
N PHE A 208 -12.43 13.69 17.94
CA PHE A 208 -11.56 12.52 17.85
C PHE A 208 -10.47 12.67 16.76
N ARG A 209 -10.83 13.16 15.57
CA ARG A 209 -9.85 13.40 14.49
C ARG A 209 -8.84 14.49 14.87
N LYS A 210 -9.27 15.55 15.55
CA LYS A 210 -8.35 16.58 16.09
C LYS A 210 -7.42 16.02 17.17
N TYR A 211 -7.92 15.09 18.00
CA TYR A 211 -7.09 14.37 18.97
C TYR A 211 -6.01 13.53 18.27
N LEU A 212 -6.38 12.74 17.26
CA LEU A 212 -5.42 11.95 16.49
C LEU A 212 -4.37 12.83 15.82
N ASP A 213 -4.76 13.97 15.25
CA ASP A 213 -3.82 14.92 14.66
C ASP A 213 -2.81 15.47 15.71
N MET A 214 -3.24 15.67 16.95
CA MET A 214 -2.34 16.05 18.05
C MET A 214 -1.40 14.90 18.40
N VAL A 215 -1.90 13.66 18.46
CA VAL A 215 -1.08 12.47 18.69
C VAL A 215 -0.02 12.32 17.59
N HIS A 216 -0.42 12.39 16.32
CA HIS A 216 0.49 12.22 15.18
C HIS A 216 1.58 13.31 15.11
N ALA A 217 1.34 14.49 15.71
CA ALA A 217 2.34 15.56 15.76
C ALA A 217 3.47 15.29 16.77
N TYR A 218 3.27 14.40 17.76
CA TYR A 218 4.21 14.21 18.88
C TYR A 218 4.53 12.75 19.22
N ALA A 219 3.76 11.79 18.71
CA ALA A 219 4.07 10.37 18.71
C ALA A 219 4.89 9.99 17.47
N ASN A 220 5.51 8.81 17.50
CA ASN A 220 6.20 8.24 16.34
C ASN A 220 6.37 6.73 16.51
N THR A 221 7.06 6.09 15.57
CA THR A 221 7.37 4.66 15.60
C THR A 221 8.03 4.20 16.91
N THR A 222 8.88 5.03 17.51
CA THR A 222 9.54 4.71 18.79
C THR A 222 8.55 4.75 19.94
N SER A 223 7.72 5.80 20.06
CA SER A 223 6.74 5.88 21.16
C SER A 223 5.68 4.79 21.05
N LEU A 224 5.24 4.47 19.83
CA LEU A 224 4.32 3.37 19.58
C LEU A 224 4.94 2.02 19.95
N GLN A 225 6.17 1.73 19.50
CA GLN A 225 6.84 0.46 19.82
C GLN A 225 7.00 0.26 21.34
N MET A 226 7.34 1.32 22.08
CA MET A 226 7.50 1.27 23.54
C MET A 226 6.18 1.07 24.28
N GLN A 227 5.06 1.55 23.72
CA GLN A 227 3.74 1.40 24.32
C GLN A 227 3.16 -0.01 24.14
N MET A 228 3.55 -0.71 23.07
CA MET A 228 3.00 -2.02 22.71
C MET A 228 3.73 -3.19 23.36
N THR A 229 3.08 -4.34 23.42
CA THR A 229 3.63 -5.56 24.04
C THR A 229 4.36 -6.42 23.01
N PRO A 230 5.57 -6.95 23.29
CA PRO A 230 6.25 -7.92 22.43
C PRO A 230 5.43 -9.19 22.19
N VAL A 231 5.47 -9.72 20.96
CA VAL A 231 4.79 -10.95 20.56
C VAL A 231 5.81 -12.02 20.20
N GLN A 232 5.59 -13.25 20.65
CA GLN A 232 6.39 -14.40 20.23
C GLN A 232 5.95 -14.85 18.84
N VAL A 233 6.90 -15.27 18.00
CA VAL A 233 6.64 -15.65 16.61
C VAL A 233 5.54 -16.72 16.44
N ASN A 234 5.47 -17.68 17.36
CA ASN A 234 4.45 -18.74 17.33
C ASN A 234 3.04 -18.26 17.76
N GLN A 235 2.92 -17.04 18.30
CA GLN A 235 1.68 -16.39 18.73
C GLN A 235 1.18 -15.33 17.75
N LEU A 236 1.75 -15.27 16.55
CA LEU A 236 1.36 -14.33 15.50
C LEU A 236 -0.15 -14.38 15.23
N SER A 237 -0.79 -13.21 15.22
CA SER A 237 -2.20 -13.01 14.95
C SER A 237 -2.48 -11.72 14.17
N ILE A 238 -3.70 -11.61 13.66
CA ILE A 238 -4.21 -10.37 13.08
C ILE A 238 -4.20 -9.27 14.15
N GLY A 239 -3.79 -8.06 13.77
CA GLY A 239 -3.57 -6.92 14.67
C GLY A 239 -2.13 -6.81 15.21
N ASP A 240 -1.27 -7.81 14.96
CA ASP A 240 0.15 -7.69 15.26
C ASP A 240 0.84 -6.74 14.29
N VAL A 241 1.85 -6.04 14.80
CA VAL A 241 2.56 -5.00 14.09
C VAL A 241 4.04 -5.35 14.02
N PHE A 242 4.56 -5.38 12.79
CA PHE A 242 5.98 -5.33 12.50
C PHE A 242 6.43 -3.88 12.65
N ILE A 243 7.27 -3.58 13.64
CA ILE A 243 7.61 -2.18 13.96
C ILE A 243 9.08 -2.06 14.34
N MET A 244 9.84 -1.25 13.62
CA MET A 244 11.25 -1.00 13.92
C MET A 244 11.52 0.50 14.01
N THR A 245 12.25 0.91 15.04
CA THR A 245 12.63 2.31 15.22
C THR A 245 13.73 2.71 14.24
N ALA A 246 13.87 4.02 13.99
CA ALA A 246 14.95 4.58 13.19
C ALA A 246 16.34 4.08 13.65
N GLN A 247 16.53 3.99 14.96
CA GLN A 247 17.77 3.48 15.57
C GLN A 247 18.00 2.00 15.25
N GLN A 248 16.96 1.16 15.35
CA GLN A 248 17.05 -0.27 15.05
C GLN A 248 17.32 -0.54 13.57
N MET A 249 16.84 0.34 12.69
CA MET A 249 17.06 0.26 11.24
C MET A 249 18.35 0.93 10.78
N ASN A 250 19.04 1.69 11.64
CA ASN A 250 20.12 2.61 11.26
C ASN A 250 19.72 3.51 10.07
N ASN A 251 18.51 4.07 10.14
CA ASN A 251 17.91 4.90 9.09
C ASN A 251 17.39 6.21 9.69
N ALA A 252 17.03 7.18 8.84
CA ALA A 252 16.46 8.46 9.27
C ALA A 252 15.10 8.31 9.96
N TYR A 253 14.34 7.28 9.57
CA TYR A 253 12.99 7.03 10.07
C TYR A 253 12.81 5.56 10.45
N GLY A 254 11.89 5.32 11.38
CA GLY A 254 11.40 3.97 11.65
C GLY A 254 10.34 3.56 10.64
N HIS A 255 9.94 2.29 10.65
CA HIS A 255 8.83 1.79 9.85
C HIS A 255 7.91 0.89 10.65
N ALA A 256 6.63 0.88 10.28
CA ALA A 256 5.63 0.04 10.89
C ALA A 256 4.61 -0.47 9.87
N ALA A 257 4.24 -1.75 10.00
CA ALA A 257 3.23 -2.40 9.16
C ALA A 257 2.41 -3.39 10.00
N ILE A 258 1.10 -3.46 9.77
CA ILE A 258 0.16 -4.24 10.60
C ILE A 258 -0.42 -5.43 9.83
N ILE A 259 -0.58 -6.57 10.50
CA ILE A 259 -1.29 -7.73 9.96
C ILE A 259 -2.79 -7.48 10.00
N VAL A 260 -3.46 -7.57 8.85
CA VAL A 260 -4.88 -7.24 8.70
C VAL A 260 -5.76 -8.43 8.33
N ASP A 261 -5.17 -9.51 7.81
CA ASP A 261 -5.82 -10.81 7.67
C ASP A 261 -4.78 -11.93 7.77
N MET A 262 -5.23 -13.15 8.06
CA MET A 262 -4.37 -14.32 8.21
C MET A 262 -5.09 -15.60 7.79
N ALA A 263 -4.35 -16.49 7.14
CA ALA A 263 -4.80 -17.82 6.73
C ALA A 263 -3.77 -18.88 7.13
N VAL A 264 -4.23 -20.13 7.24
CA VAL A 264 -3.42 -21.28 7.62
C VAL A 264 -3.58 -22.39 6.58
N GLN A 265 -2.48 -23.00 6.18
CA GLN A 265 -2.49 -24.13 5.25
C GLN A 265 -2.97 -25.38 5.98
N LYS A 266 -3.95 -26.08 5.43
CA LYS A 266 -4.69 -27.15 6.10
C LYS A 266 -3.84 -28.36 6.49
N GLU A 267 -2.79 -28.66 5.73
CA GLU A 267 -1.98 -29.88 5.93
C GLU A 267 -0.69 -29.64 6.73
N THR A 268 -0.07 -28.48 6.56
CA THR A 268 1.27 -28.14 7.10
C THR A 268 1.15 -27.21 8.30
N GLY A 269 0.03 -26.50 8.44
CA GLY A 269 -0.14 -25.45 9.45
C GLY A 269 0.66 -24.18 9.15
N GLU A 270 1.26 -24.03 7.96
CA GLU A 270 1.96 -22.80 7.55
C GLU A 270 0.98 -21.64 7.58
N LYS A 271 1.36 -20.53 8.24
CA LYS A 271 0.56 -19.31 8.30
C LYS A 271 1.03 -18.32 7.24
N ILE A 272 0.08 -17.70 6.57
CA ILE A 272 0.27 -16.55 5.69
C ILE A 272 -0.61 -15.40 6.16
N PHE A 273 -0.23 -14.17 5.83
CA PHE A 273 -0.92 -12.97 6.30
C PHE A 273 -0.94 -11.85 5.26
N LEU A 274 -1.97 -10.99 5.32
CA LEU A 274 -2.01 -9.71 4.61
C LEU A 274 -1.47 -8.62 5.53
N VAL A 275 -0.73 -7.67 4.95
CA VAL A 275 -0.14 -6.55 5.68
C VAL A 275 -0.64 -5.23 5.11
N ALA A 276 -0.92 -4.26 5.99
CA ALA A 276 -1.21 -2.89 5.62
C ALA A 276 -0.18 -1.93 6.22
N GLU A 277 0.08 -0.82 5.54
CA GLU A 277 0.99 0.23 6.01
C GLU A 277 0.57 1.62 5.49
N GLY A 278 1.16 2.66 6.09
CA GLY A 278 1.27 3.98 5.49
C GLY A 278 2.69 4.23 4.98
N ASN A 279 2.94 5.41 4.42
CA ASN A 279 4.26 5.80 3.90
C ASN A 279 4.71 7.17 4.46
N MET A 280 5.95 7.58 4.14
CA MET A 280 6.51 8.90 4.41
C MET A 280 6.96 9.53 3.09
N PRO A 281 6.36 10.64 2.64
CA PRO A 281 5.35 11.46 3.31
C PRO A 281 4.02 10.74 3.54
N ALA A 282 3.20 11.29 4.45
CA ALA A 282 1.90 10.74 4.84
C ALA A 282 1.06 10.37 3.61
N THR A 283 0.66 9.10 3.56
CA THR A 283 -0.09 8.48 2.46
C THR A 283 -1.24 7.69 3.05
N GLU A 284 -2.37 7.66 2.33
CA GLU A 284 -3.48 6.79 2.65
C GLU A 284 -3.02 5.34 2.87
N THR A 285 -3.60 4.66 3.85
CA THR A 285 -3.22 3.28 4.19
C THR A 285 -3.53 2.33 3.03
N TYR A 286 -2.58 1.44 2.71
CA TYR A 286 -2.73 0.48 1.62
C TYR A 286 -2.20 -0.90 2.00
N ILE A 287 -2.67 -1.91 1.27
CA ILE A 287 -2.22 -3.30 1.36
C ILE A 287 -0.87 -3.46 0.66
N VAL A 288 0.06 -4.12 1.34
CA VAL A 288 1.39 -4.42 0.84
C VAL A 288 1.35 -5.62 -0.12
N LEU A 289 1.89 -5.45 -1.33
CA LEU A 289 2.10 -6.56 -2.26
C LEU A 289 3.32 -7.40 -1.87
N ASN A 290 3.26 -8.70 -2.15
CA ASN A 290 4.40 -9.59 -2.07
C ASN A 290 5.28 -9.41 -3.32
N ASP A 291 6.60 -9.46 -3.15
CA ASP A 291 7.56 -9.42 -4.25
C ASP A 291 7.47 -10.71 -5.11
N ASP A 292 6.98 -11.81 -4.53
CA ASP A 292 6.53 -12.98 -5.27
C ASP A 292 5.11 -12.75 -5.81
N GLU A 293 5.00 -12.45 -7.11
CA GLU A 293 3.72 -12.23 -7.78
C GLU A 293 2.75 -13.43 -7.61
N MET A 294 3.27 -14.64 -7.43
CA MET A 294 2.46 -15.85 -7.22
C MET A 294 1.73 -15.85 -5.89
N MET A 295 2.21 -15.08 -4.91
CA MET A 295 1.56 -14.89 -3.61
C MET A 295 0.60 -13.69 -3.60
N GLY A 296 0.66 -12.83 -4.62
CA GLY A 296 -0.16 -11.62 -4.75
C GLY A 296 0.10 -10.65 -3.59
N ALA A 297 -0.81 -10.60 -2.62
CA ALA A 297 -0.68 -9.75 -1.42
C ALA A 297 -0.43 -10.54 -0.13
N TRP A 298 -0.39 -11.88 -0.20
CA TRP A 298 -0.15 -12.73 0.96
C TRP A 298 1.33 -12.85 1.24
N HIS A 299 1.71 -12.76 2.51
CA HIS A 299 3.08 -12.83 2.99
C HIS A 299 3.26 -13.98 3.97
N LYS A 300 4.49 -14.39 4.17
CA LYS A 300 4.89 -15.27 5.28
C LYS A 300 6.21 -14.81 5.86
N LEU A 301 6.52 -15.29 7.06
CA LEU A 301 7.86 -15.15 7.59
C LEU A 301 8.81 -16.07 6.82
N ASN A 302 10.03 -15.61 6.58
CA ASN A 302 11.09 -16.46 6.01
C ASN A 302 11.61 -17.47 7.06
N GLU A 303 12.58 -18.30 6.66
CA GLU A 303 13.20 -19.32 7.53
C GLU A 303 13.91 -18.74 8.76
N ASN A 304 14.27 -17.46 8.75
CA ASN A 304 14.86 -16.73 9.87
C ASN A 304 13.82 -16.06 10.77
N PHE A 305 12.52 -16.30 10.54
CA PHE A 305 11.41 -15.63 11.20
C PHE A 305 11.37 -14.11 10.98
N GLU A 306 11.65 -13.68 9.76
CA GLU A 306 11.64 -12.26 9.37
C GLU A 306 10.51 -11.99 8.39
N PHE A 307 9.85 -10.84 8.55
CA PHE A 307 8.99 -10.28 7.51
C PHE A 307 9.85 -9.47 6.56
N VAL A 308 9.82 -9.81 5.26
CA VAL A 308 10.61 -9.16 4.21
C VAL A 308 9.65 -8.53 3.20
N LYS A 309 9.87 -7.26 2.88
CA LYS A 309 9.17 -6.54 1.83
C LYS A 309 10.15 -5.61 1.14
N LYS A 310 10.44 -5.82 -0.14
CA LYS A 310 11.46 -5.09 -0.90
C LYS A 310 12.80 -5.10 -0.14
N ASP A 311 13.31 -3.93 0.20
CA ASP A 311 14.55 -3.70 0.95
C ASP A 311 14.35 -3.66 2.48
N TRP A 312 13.11 -3.74 2.96
CA TRP A 312 12.80 -3.72 4.38
C TRP A 312 12.69 -5.12 4.97
N VAL A 313 13.39 -5.35 6.08
CA VAL A 313 13.38 -6.61 6.83
C VAL A 313 13.03 -6.31 8.29
N CYS A 314 11.99 -6.97 8.80
CA CYS A 314 11.58 -6.89 10.20
C CYS A 314 11.69 -8.26 10.88
N PRO A 315 12.74 -8.48 11.70
CA PRO A 315 12.85 -9.70 12.52
C PRO A 315 11.71 -9.86 13.53
N ALA A 316 11.32 -11.11 13.82
CA ALA A 316 10.21 -11.41 14.72
C ALA A 316 10.32 -10.80 16.14
N GLN A 317 11.52 -10.52 16.63
CA GLN A 317 11.73 -9.86 17.92
C GLN A 317 11.13 -8.44 18.01
N PHE A 318 10.83 -7.83 16.86
CA PHE A 318 10.24 -6.50 16.74
C PHE A 318 8.73 -6.54 16.48
N ILE A 319 8.10 -7.71 16.57
CA ILE A 319 6.64 -7.84 16.50
C ILE A 319 6.04 -7.35 17.82
N ARG A 320 4.98 -6.54 17.71
CA ARG A 320 4.28 -5.92 18.82
C ARG A 320 2.76 -6.05 18.68
N ARG A 321 2.03 -6.04 19.80
CA ARG A 321 0.56 -6.03 19.85
C ARG A 321 0.05 -4.94 20.79
N PHE A 322 -1.09 -4.33 20.45
CA PHE A 322 -1.82 -3.45 21.36
C PHE A 322 -2.30 -4.21 22.60
N GLY A 323 -2.28 -3.53 23.75
CA GLY A 323 -2.77 -4.05 25.03
C GLY A 323 -4.28 -3.92 25.21
#